data_AF-A0A9X4KKC6-F1
#
_entry.id   AF-A0A9X4KKC6-F1
#
_cell.length_a   1.000
_cell.length_b   1.000
_cell.length_c   1.000
_cell.angle_alpha   90.00
_cell.angle_beta   90.00
_cell.angle_gamma   90.00
#
_symmetry.space_group_name_H-M   'P 1'
#
loop_
_entity.id
_entity.type
_entity.pdbx_description
1 polymer ?
#
loop_
_entity_poly.entity_id
_entity_poly.type
_entity_poly.pdbx_seq_one_letter_code
_entity_poly.pdbx_strand_id
1 'polypeptide(L)' 'MSDKKGYSDGYEGVRISGSGKRFRIEQAVVWNLIDEKGAYRGQAAMFPSWTWL' A
#
# COMPACT_ATOMS: atom_id res chain seq x y z
N MET A 1 -11.10 -9.39 7.64
CA MET A 1 -10.21 -9.86 6.56
C MET A 1 -11.07 -10.60 5.57
N SER A 2 -11.43 -9.96 4.47
CA SER A 2 -12.15 -10.58 3.35
C SER A 2 -11.35 -10.28 2.10
N ASP A 3 -10.40 -11.16 1.80
CA ASP A 3 -9.61 -11.20 0.56
C ASP A 3 -10.54 -11.49 -0.62
N LYS A 4 -11.01 -10.43 -1.28
CA LYS A 4 -11.71 -10.54 -2.57
C LYS A 4 -11.48 -9.25 -3.34
N LYS A 5 -10.80 -9.39 -4.49
CA LYS A 5 -10.33 -8.34 -5.42
C LYS A 5 -8.91 -7.90 -5.09
N GLY A 6 -8.00 -7.96 -6.07
CA GLY A 6 -6.56 -7.65 -5.94
C GLY A 6 -6.26 -6.17 -5.68
N TYR A 7 -6.94 -5.61 -4.69
CA TYR A 7 -6.83 -4.25 -4.19
C TYR A 7 -7.19 -4.30 -2.69
N SER A 8 -6.24 -3.97 -1.82
CA SER A 8 -6.50 -3.80 -0.40
C SER A 8 -6.83 -2.33 -0.16
N ASP A 9 -8.10 -2.03 0.10
CA ASP A 9 -8.55 -0.72 0.55
C ASP A 9 -8.62 -0.67 2.08
N GLY A 10 -8.34 0.49 2.68
CA GLY A 10 -8.33 0.65 4.14
C GLY A 10 -7.14 0.00 4.85
N TYR A 11 -6.04 -0.27 4.14
CA TYR A 11 -4.82 -0.77 4.79
C TYR A 11 -4.21 0.33 5.67
N GLU A 12 -4.35 0.15 6.97
CA GLU A 12 -3.67 0.94 8.00
C GLU A 12 -2.50 0.13 8.56
N GLY A 13 -1.33 0.76 8.63
CA GLY A 13 -0.14 0.06 9.09
C GLY A 13 0.87 1.01 9.69
N VAL A 14 1.56 0.56 10.73
CA VAL A 14 2.73 1.28 11.26
C VAL A 14 3.95 0.89 10.44
N ARG A 15 4.75 1.89 10.05
CA ARG A 15 6.05 1.75 9.39
C ARG A 15 7.10 2.50 10.19
N ILE A 16 8.35 2.07 10.02
CA ILE A 16 9.52 2.68 10.66
C ILE A 16 10.34 3.33 9.54
N SER A 17 10.63 4.63 9.68
CA SER A 17 11.49 5.36 8.75
C SER A 17 12.92 4.82 8.81
N GLY A 18 13.75 5.16 7.82
CA GLY A 18 15.19 4.86 7.88
C GLY A 18 15.91 5.47 9.10
N SER A 19 15.32 6.50 9.72
CA SER A 19 15.79 7.11 10.97
C SER A 19 15.22 6.49 12.25
N GLY A 20 14.41 5.42 12.14
CA GLY A 20 13.84 4.71 13.29
C GLY A 20 12.52 5.29 13.82
N LYS A 21 11.97 6.36 13.21
CA LYS A 21 10.72 6.97 13.64
C LYS A 21 9.52 6.20 13.12
N ARG A 22 8.52 5.98 13.98
CA ARG A 22 7.29 5.30 13.62
C ARG A 22 6.31 6.30 13.00
N PHE A 23 5.63 5.87 11.95
CA PHE A 23 4.52 6.58 11.37
C PHE A 23 3.45 5.60 10.95
N ARG A 24 2.19 6.01 11.08
CA ARG A 24 1.04 5.27 10.58
C ARG A 24 0.74 5.76 9.18
N ILE A 25 0.67 4.83 8.22
CA ILE A 25 0.09 5.10 6.91
C ILE A 25 -1.40 4.80 6.95
N GLU A 26 -2.19 5.66 6.30
CA GLU A 26 -3.65 5.56 6.26
C GLU A 26 -4.11 5.55 4.79
N GLN A 27 -5.19 4.82 4.52
CA GLN A 27 -5.79 4.72 3.19
C GLN A 27 -4.80 4.34 2.09
N ALA A 28 -3.86 3.43 2.40
CA ALA A 28 -2.91 2.96 1.42
C ALA A 28 -3.63 2.22 0.29
N VAL A 29 -3.31 2.59 -0.95
CA VAL A 29 -3.86 2.03 -2.18
C VAL A 29 -2.74 1.20 -2.81
N VAL A 30 -2.90 -0.12 -2.91
CA VAL A 30 -1.90 -1.01 -3.55
C VAL A 30 -2.55 -1.73 -4.72
N TRP A 31 -1.95 -1.63 -5.91
CA TRP A 31 -2.46 -2.27 -7.12
C TRP A 31 -1.36 -2.98 -7.90
N ASN A 32 -1.75 -4.03 -8.63
CA ASN A 32 -0.87 -4.75 -9.52
C ASN A 32 -0.66 -3.95 -10.81
N LEU A 33 0.60 -3.83 -11.23
CA LEU A 33 0.98 -3.36 -12.55
C LEU A 33 0.88 -4.53 -13.52
N ILE A 34 0.02 -4.40 -14.52
CA ILE A 34 -0.12 -5.35 -15.62
C ILE A 34 0.34 -4.68 -16.91
N ASP A 35 1.01 -5.42 -17.79
CA ASP A 35 1.33 -4.93 -19.12
C ASP A 35 0.14 -5.03 -20.07
N GLU A 36 0.34 -4.57 -21.31
CA GLU A 36 -0.69 -4.59 -22.37
C GLU A 36 -1.17 -6.00 -22.73
N LYS A 37 -0.41 -7.04 -22.35
CA LYS A 37 -0.75 -8.46 -22.56
C LYS A 37 -1.40 -9.08 -21.32
N GLY A 38 -1.67 -8.28 -20.29
CA GLY A 38 -2.25 -8.72 -19.01
C GLY A 38 -1.25 -9.45 -18.10
N ALA A 39 0.04 -9.46 -18.42
CA ALA A 39 1.04 -10.11 -17.58
C ALA A 39 1.42 -9.22 -16.39
N TYR A 40 1.53 -9.83 -15.21
CA TYR A 40 1.96 -9.15 -13.98
C TYR A 40 3.41 -8.66 -14.10
N ARG A 41 3.62 -7.37 -13.82
CA ARG A 41 4.93 -6.70 -13.87
C ARG A 41 5.41 -6.17 -12.53
N GLY A 42 4.57 -6.19 -11.50
CA GLY A 42 4.91 -5.73 -10.16
C GLY A 42 3.71 -5.09 -9.47
N GLN A 43 3.97 -4.33 -8.40
CA GLN A 43 2.97 -3.60 -7.65
C GLN A 43 3.38 -2.14 -7.51
N ALA A 44 2.38 -1.27 -7.51
CA ALA A 44 2.51 0.12 -7.12
C ALA A 44 1.66 0.38 -5.87
N ALA A 45 2.13 1.30 -5.03
CA ALA A 45 1.44 1.70 -3.82
C ALA A 45 1.40 3.23 -3.73
N MET A 46 0.27 3.77 -3.29
CA MET A 46 0.08 5.19 -2.98
C MET A 46 -0.36 5.33 -1.52
N PHE A 47 0.27 6.26 -0.81
CA PHE A 47 -0.02 6.60 0.58
C PHE A 47 -0.43 8.07 0.66
N PRO A 48 -1.75 8.38 0.63
CA PRO A 48 -2.22 9.76 0.58
C PRO A 48 -2.05 10.51 1.91
N SER A 49 -2.05 9.78 3.03
CA SER A 49 -1.94 10.35 4.37
C SER A 49 -1.02 9.50 5.25
N TRP A 50 -0.26 10.18 6.11
CA TRP A 50 0.47 9.55 7.20
C TRP A 50 0.53 10.44 8.43
N THR A 51 0.54 9.80 9.60
CA THR A 51 0.61 10.47 10.91
C THR A 51 1.81 9.94 11.69
N TRP A 52 2.63 10.84 12.22
CA TRP A 52 3.73 10.46 13.12
C TRP A 52 3.20 9.94 14.45
N LEU A 53 3.88 8.94 15.02
CA LEU A 53 3.58 8.35 16.32
C LEU A 53 4.59 8.76 17.38
#